data_AF-A0A1V2L0V1-F1
#
_entry.id   AF-A0A1V2L0V1-F1
#
_cell.length_a   1.000
_cell.length_b   1.000
_cell.length_c   1.000
_cell.angle_alpha   90.00
_cell.angle_beta   90.00
_cell.angle_gamma   90.00
#
_symmetry.space_group_name_H-M   'P 1'
#
loop_
_entity.id
_entity.type
_entity.pdbx_description
1 polymer ?
#
loop_
_entity_poly.entity_id
_entity_poly.type
_entity_poly.pdbx_seq_one_letter_code
_entity_poly.pdbx_strand_id
1 'polypeptide(L)' 'MAEPERHTFNVFHQEFTIDKRFEIIKELGHGAYGIVCSARFQRHQMLMSLLRGHNIFSKKDPLQTCSQGA' A
#
# COMPACT_ATOMS: atom_id res chain seq x y z
N MET A 1 -15.21 -11.13 -9.74
CA MET A 1 -13.92 -11.06 -9.01
C MET A 1 -13.33 -9.71 -9.37
N ALA A 2 -13.23 -8.77 -8.42
CA ALA A 2 -12.68 -7.46 -8.75
C ALA A 2 -11.18 -7.62 -8.99
N GLU A 3 -10.73 -7.42 -10.23
CA GLU A 3 -9.31 -7.47 -10.55
C GLU A 3 -8.59 -6.39 -9.73
N PRO A 4 -7.57 -6.77 -8.94
CA PRO A 4 -6.77 -5.80 -8.21
C PRO A 4 -6.01 -4.95 -9.22
N GLU A 5 -6.33 -3.66 -9.33
CA GLU A 5 -5.47 -2.73 -10.07
C GLU A 5 -4.11 -2.70 -9.37
N ARG A 6 -3.03 -2.97 -10.11
CA ARG A 6 -1.66 -2.96 -9.59
C ARG A 6 -0.91 -1.74 -10.12
N HIS A 7 0.06 -1.25 -9.36
CA HIS A 7 1.08 -0.33 -9.84
C HIS A 7 2.47 -0.95 -9.66
N THR A 8 3.42 -0.51 -10.48
CA THR A 8 4.80 -0.93 -10.36
C THR A 8 5.62 0.29 -9.95
N PHE A 9 6.42 0.11 -8.92
CA PHE A 9 7.42 1.08 -8.48
C PHE A 9 8.81 0.55 -8.76
N ASN A 10 9.76 1.46 -8.94
CA ASN A 10 11.16 1.10 -8.99
C ASN A 10 11.76 1.30 -7.59
N VAL A 11 12.05 0.19 -6.92
CA VAL A 11 12.49 0.10 -5.52
C VAL A 11 13.80 -0.67 -5.51
N PHE A 12 14.87 -0.11 -4.94
CA PHE A 12 16.22 -0.71 -5.01
C PHE A 12 16.67 -1.15 -6.43
N HIS A 13 16.32 -0.38 -7.47
CA HIS A 13 16.60 -0.70 -8.88
C HIS A 13 15.89 -1.95 -9.43
N GLN A 14 14.87 -2.45 -8.73
CA GLN A 14 14.02 -3.55 -9.17
C GLN A 14 12.56 -3.11 -9.27
N GLU A 15 11.82 -3.74 -10.16
CA GLU A 15 10.38 -3.54 -10.28
C GLU A 15 9.64 -4.22 -9.12
N PHE A 16 8.95 -3.42 -8.32
CA PHE A 16 8.15 -3.84 -7.19
C PHE A 16 6.68 -3.53 -7.48
N THR A 17 5.88 -4.57 -7.67
CA THR A 17 4.48 -4.46 -8.09
C THR A 17 3.57 -4.73 -6.89
N ILE A 18 2.78 -3.74 -6.51
CA ILE A 18 1.76 -3.89 -5.46
C ILE A 18 0.39 -3.42 -5.94
N ASP A 19 -0.64 -3.78 -5.19
CA ASP A 19 -2.01 -3.34 -5.45
C ASP A 19 -2.12 -1.82 -5.19
N LYS A 20 -2.86 -1.10 -6.04
CA LYS A 20 -3.03 0.37 -5.97
C LYS A 20 -3.66 0.85 -4.66
N ARG A 21 -4.26 -0.04 -3.87
CA ARG A 21 -4.73 0.28 -2.52
C ARG A 21 -3.58 0.48 -1.54
N PHE A 22 -2.35 0.15 -1.91
CA PHE A 22 -1.18 0.34 -1.09
C PHE A 22 -0.30 1.43 -1.67
N GLU A 23 0.21 2.29 -0.81
CA GLU A 23 1.18 3.34 -1.16
C GLU A 23 2.48 3.05 -0.43
N ILE A 24 3.60 2.93 -1.14
CA ILE A 24 4.91 2.71 -0.51
C ILE A 24 5.32 3.98 0.24
N ILE A 25 5.56 3.86 1.54
CA ILE A 25 6.01 4.96 2.39
C ILE A 25 7.53 4.96 2.51
N LYS A 26 8.10 3.77 2.75
CA LYS A 26 9.52 3.64 3.04
C LYS A 26 10.05 2.27 2.64
N GLU A 27 11.19 2.27 1.98
CA GLU A 27 11.95 1.08 1.65
C GLU A 27 12.68 0.61 2.93
N LEU A 28 12.44 -0.63 3.35
CA LEU A 28 13.02 -1.17 4.59
C LEU A 28 14.32 -1.91 4.32
N GLY A 29 14.39 -2.68 3.24
CA GLY A 29 15.60 -3.39 2.85
C GLY A 29 15.40 -4.28 1.63
N HIS A 30 16.51 -4.71 1.06
CA HIS A 30 16.58 -5.71 0.01
C HIS A 30 17.57 -6.80 0.43
N GLY A 31 17.34 -8.03 -0.02
CA GLY A 31 18.25 -9.14 0.23
C GLY A 31 18.02 -10.28 -0.74
N ALA A 32 18.70 -11.41 -0.51
CA ALA A 32 18.60 -12.59 -1.37
C ALA A 32 17.17 -13.16 -1.49
N TYR A 33 16.30 -12.85 -0.52
CA TYR A 33 14.91 -13.31 -0.46
C TYR A 33 13.91 -12.30 -1.03
N GLY A 34 14.38 -11.16 -1.54
CA GLY A 34 13.54 -10.13 -2.16
C GLY A 34 13.60 -8.78 -1.45
N ILE A 35 12.60 -7.95 -1.74
CA ILE A 35 12.50 -6.57 -1.28
C ILE A 35 11.40 -6.45 -0.22
N VAL A 36 11.70 -5.69 0.84
CA VAL A 36 10.76 -5.40 1.93
C VAL A 36 10.53 -3.90 2.01
N CYS A 37 9.26 -3.51 1.96
CA CYS A 37 8.83 -2.12 2.07
C CYS A 37 7.68 -1.95 3.06
N SER A 38 7.64 -0.78 3.68
CA SER A 38 6.50 -0.29 4.44
C SER A 38 5.52 0.39 3.50
N ALA A 39 4.26 -0.04 3.51
CA ALA A 39 3.20 0.55 2.72
C ALA A 39 2.01 0.98 3.59
N ARG A 40 1.31 2.03 3.16
CA ARG A 40 0.06 2.50 3.75
C ARG A 40 -1.10 1.95 2.95
N PHE A 41 -2.09 1.39 3.62
CA PHE A 41 -3.34 1.02 2.96
C PHE A 41 -4.25 2.25 2.76
N GLN A 42 -4.36 2.70 1.53
CA GLN A 42 -5.31 3.71 1.10
C GLN A 42 -6.67 3.04 0.89
N ARG A 43 -7.47 2.96 1.96
CA ARG A 43 -8.91 2.72 1.79
C ARG A 43 -9.47 3.90 1.03
N HIS A 44 -9.80 3.67 -0.24
CA HIS A 44 -10.54 4.61 -1.07
C HIS A 44 -11.65 5.25 -0.22
N GLN A 45 -11.72 6.58 -0.26
CA GLN A 45 -12.67 7.47 0.40
C GLN A 45 -14.16 7.20 0.05
N MET A 46 -14.55 5.96 -0.27
CA MET A 46 -15.93 5.58 -0.54
C MET A 46 -16.87 5.86 0.64
N LEU A 47 -16.33 6.05 1.86
CA LEU A 47 -17.08 6.49 3.04
C LEU A 47 -17.17 8.02 3.21
N MET A 48 -16.40 8.82 2.48
CA MET A 48 -16.34 10.29 2.67
C MET A 48 -17.23 11.12 1.74
N SER A 49 -17.91 10.51 0.76
CA SER A 49 -18.91 11.21 -0.05
C SER A 49 -20.36 10.86 0.27
N LEU A 50 -20.64 9.82 1.09
CA LEU A 50 -22.02 9.44 1.42
C LEU A 50 -22.54 10.02 2.75
N LEU A 51 -21.68 10.58 3.61
CA LEU A 51 -22.13 11.14 4.89
C LEU A 51 -21.31 12.38 5.27
N ARG A 52 -21.74 13.53 4.77
CA ARG A 52 -21.31 14.88 5.16
C ARG A 52 -21.66 15.15 6.64
N GLY A 53 -21.02 14.45 7.58
CA GLY A 53 -21.30 14.63 9.01
C GLY A 53 -20.94 13.50 9.97
N HIS A 54 -19.90 12.69 9.72
CA HIS A 54 -19.31 11.93 10.82
C HIS A 54 -17.79 12.12 10.84
N ASN A 55 -17.33 12.70 11.94
CA ASN A 55 -15.93 12.83 12.31
C ASN A 55 -15.37 11.43 12.65
N ILE A 56 -15.16 10.58 11.64
CA ILE A 56 -14.49 9.29 11.79
C ILE A 56 -12.99 9.49 11.69
N PHE A 57 -12.42 10.01 12.77
CA PHE A 57 -11.00 9.90 13.03
C PHE A 57 -10.67 8.45 13.41
N SER A 58 -10.68 7.55 12.42
CA SER A 58 -10.13 6.22 12.57
C SER A 58 -8.60 6.33 12.63
N LYS A 59 -8.08 6.58 13.83
CA LYS A 59 -6.66 6.44 14.18
C LYS A 59 -6.21 4.99 14.01
N LYS A 60 -5.88 4.61 12.78
CA LYS A 60 -4.90 3.59 12.41
C LYS A 60 -5.04 3.38 10.91
N ASP A 61 -4.30 4.15 10.14
CA ASP A 61 -3.82 3.65 8.86
C ASP A 61 -2.90 2.47 9.18
N PRO A 62 -3.27 1.22 8.87
CA PRO A 62 -2.40 0.10 9.15
C PRO A 62 -1.18 0.24 8.25
N LEU A 63 -0.02 0.54 8.84
CA LEU A 63 1.26 0.34 8.19
C LEU A 63 1.41 -1.16 7.97
N GLN A 64 1.44 -1.57 6.71
CA GLN A 64 1.61 -2.96 6.33
C GLN A 64 2.99 -3.17 5.73
N THR A 65 3.65 -4.25 6.09
CA THR A 65 4.90 -4.69 5.48
C THR A 65 4.58 -5.52 4.25
N CYS A 66 5.00 -5.05 3.09
CA CYS A 66 4.90 -5.79 1.83
C CYS A 66 6.26 -6.40 1.50
N SER A 67 6.26 -7.68 1.13
CA SER A 67 7.45 -8.41 0.67
C SER A 67 7.17 -9.03 -0.69
N GLN A 68 8.05 -8.80 -1.65
CA GLN A 68 7.99 -9.45 -2.96
C GLN A 68 9.21 -10.36 -3.08
N GLY A 69 8.96 -11.67 -3.22
CA GLY A 69 10.01 -12.66 -3.45
C GLY A 69 10.61 -12.49 -4.85
N ALA A 70 11.88 -12.85 -4.97
CA ALA A 70 12.58 -12.96 -6.25
C ALA A 70 12.05 -14.14 -7.09
#